data_AF-A0A7L8AKC6-F1
#
_entry.id   AF-A0A7L8AKC6-F1
#
_cell.length_a   1.000
_cell.length_b   1.000
_cell.length_c   1.000
_cell.angle_alpha   90.00
_cell.angle_beta   90.00
_cell.angle_gamma   90.00
#
_symmetry.space_group_name_H-M   'P 1'
#
loop_
_entity.id
_entity.type
_entity.pdbx_description
1 polymer ?
#
loop_
_entity_poly.entity_id
_entity_poly.type
_entity_poly.pdbx_seq_one_letter_code
_entity_poly.pdbx_strand_id
1 'polypeptide(L)'
;MLNLAKENEELINDFDELLFAIWFHDIIYKSRSKRNEKRSAKYALKKLKNFNLKELKKDKISKLILSTKKHKILVKGDLDNAYLLDFDLAIFGQDWEVYQTYTQKIRKEYKMFPNFLYRPARKKVLQGFLDREKLYFTEKYKNLFEEQARENLQRELNLYN
;
A
#
# COMPACT_ATOMS: atom_id res chain seq x y z
N MET A 1 8.24 0.23 -4.13
CA MET A 1 8.43 0.86 -2.80
C MET A 1 9.88 1.17 -2.48
N LEU A 2 10.82 0.21 -2.42
CA LEU A 2 12.21 0.50 -2.01
C LEU A 2 12.94 1.51 -2.90
N ASN A 3 12.80 1.42 -4.22
CA ASN A 3 13.37 2.40 -5.14
C ASN A 3 12.76 3.80 -4.90
N LEU A 4 11.44 3.89 -4.75
CA LEU A 4 10.75 5.14 -4.43
C LEU A 4 11.22 5.73 -3.09
N ALA A 5 11.45 4.89 -2.07
CA ALA A 5 12.00 5.36 -0.80
C ALA A 5 13.39 5.98 -1.01
N LYS A 6 14.28 5.29 -1.73
CA LYS A 6 15.63 5.79 -2.03
C LYS A 6 15.61 7.09 -2.84
N GLU A 7 14.74 7.21 -3.83
CA GLU A 7 14.55 8.44 -4.62
C GLU A 7 14.03 9.63 -3.81
N ASN A 8 13.48 9.38 -2.61
CA ASN A 8 12.94 10.41 -1.72
C ASN A 8 13.70 10.47 -0.39
N GLU A 9 14.88 9.85 -0.27
CA GLU A 9 15.61 9.68 1.00
C GLU A 9 15.76 11.00 1.78
N GLU A 10 16.11 12.09 1.07
CA GLU A 10 16.27 13.44 1.66
C GLU A 10 14.96 14.05 2.20
N LEU A 11 13.80 13.54 1.79
CA LEU A 11 12.47 14.00 2.20
C LEU A 11 11.86 13.12 3.30
N ILE A 12 12.52 12.01 3.67
CA ILE A 12 12.06 11.09 4.71
C ILE A 12 12.76 11.42 6.02
N ASN A 13 11.99 11.59 7.09
CA ASN A 13 12.54 11.96 8.39
C ASN A 13 13.24 10.79 9.09
N ASP A 14 12.59 9.63 9.09
CA ASP A 14 13.05 8.40 9.75
C ASP A 14 13.20 7.30 8.69
N PHE A 15 14.27 7.40 7.88
CA PHE A 15 14.46 6.57 6.69
C PHE A 15 14.53 5.07 7.01
N ASP A 16 15.29 4.68 8.03
CA ASP A 16 15.40 3.27 8.44
C ASP A 16 14.04 2.71 8.91
N GLU A 17 13.27 3.47 9.69
CA GLU A 17 11.93 3.10 10.10
C GLU A 17 10.99 2.90 8.91
N LEU A 18 11.07 3.77 7.91
CA LEU A 18 10.30 3.64 6.69
C LEU A 18 10.71 2.39 5.92
N LEU A 19 12.01 2.10 5.78
CA LEU A 19 12.51 0.90 5.11
C LEU A 19 12.02 -0.38 5.81
N PHE A 20 12.09 -0.43 7.15
CA PHE A 20 11.55 -1.55 7.91
C PHE A 20 10.03 -1.68 7.74
N ALA A 21 9.29 -0.57 7.72
CA ALA A 21 7.85 -0.61 7.45
C ALA A 21 7.57 -1.17 6.05
N ILE A 22 8.31 -0.74 5.02
CA ILE A 22 8.21 -1.26 3.65
C ILE A 22 8.45 -2.77 3.63
N TRP A 23 9.54 -3.25 4.26
CA TRP A 23 9.88 -4.67 4.26
C TRP A 23 8.84 -5.54 4.97
N PHE A 24 8.26 -5.02 6.05
CA PHE A 24 7.40 -5.84 6.90
C PHE A 24 5.91 -5.69 6.63
N HIS A 25 5.42 -4.66 5.94
CA HIS A 25 3.97 -4.36 5.94
C HIS A 25 3.10 -5.54 5.47
N ASP A 26 3.53 -6.27 4.44
CA ASP A 26 2.83 -7.42 3.88
C ASP A 26 3.54 -8.77 4.10
N ILE A 27 4.49 -8.84 5.05
CA ILE A 27 5.23 -10.08 5.34
C ILE A 27 4.31 -11.24 5.77
N ILE A 28 3.18 -10.93 6.41
CA ILE A 28 2.11 -11.89 6.69
C ILE A 28 0.93 -11.59 5.78
N TYR A 29 0.85 -12.31 4.66
CA TYR A 29 -0.27 -12.18 3.73
C TYR A 29 -1.14 -13.45 3.70
N LYS A 30 -2.42 -13.28 4.01
CA LYS A 30 -3.47 -14.30 3.83
C LYS A 30 -4.68 -13.62 3.20
N SER A 31 -4.99 -13.93 1.94
CA SER A 31 -6.01 -13.26 1.12
C SER A 31 -7.39 -13.11 1.79
N ARG A 32 -7.76 -13.99 2.73
CA ARG A 32 -9.06 -13.99 3.43
C ARG A 32 -9.04 -13.30 4.81
N SER A 33 -7.90 -12.79 5.25
CA SER A 33 -7.70 -12.34 6.63
C SER A 33 -7.63 -10.82 6.73
N LYS A 34 -8.54 -10.22 7.50
CA LYS A 34 -8.51 -8.79 7.87
C LYS A 34 -7.46 -8.46 8.94
N ARG A 35 -6.56 -9.40 9.26
CA ARG A 35 -5.58 -9.31 10.35
C ARG A 35 -4.14 -9.31 9.82
N ASN A 36 -3.92 -9.23 8.51
CA ASN A 36 -2.61 -9.36 7.88
C ASN A 36 -1.65 -8.30 8.40
N GLU A 37 -2.01 -7.03 8.27
CA GLU A 37 -1.18 -5.88 8.65
C GLU A 37 -0.93 -5.85 10.16
N LYS A 38 -1.94 -6.21 10.97
CA LYS A 38 -1.76 -6.35 12.44
C LYS A 38 -0.79 -7.48 12.79
N ARG A 39 -0.81 -8.59 12.04
CA ARG A 39 0.13 -9.71 12.25
C ARG A 39 1.52 -9.35 11.75
N SER A 40 1.63 -8.69 10.60
CA SER A 40 2.86 -8.12 10.06
C SER A 40 3.52 -7.15 11.04
N ALA A 41 2.77 -6.20 11.59
CA ALA A 41 3.26 -5.26 12.60
C ALA A 41 3.77 -5.99 13.87
N LYS A 42 3.00 -6.96 14.38
CA LYS A 42 3.42 -7.78 15.52
C LYS A 42 4.69 -8.59 15.21
N TYR A 43 4.79 -9.12 13.99
CA TYR A 43 5.96 -9.86 13.53
C TYR A 43 7.19 -8.96 13.45
N ALA A 44 7.05 -7.76 12.86
CA ALA A 44 8.09 -6.75 12.79
C ALA A 44 8.62 -6.41 14.18
N LEU A 45 7.74 -6.06 15.13
CA LEU A 45 8.13 -5.75 16.51
C LEU A 45 8.87 -6.93 17.17
N LYS A 46 8.43 -8.17 16.95
CA LYS A 46 9.12 -9.35 17.49
C LYS A 46 10.52 -9.51 16.89
N LYS A 47 10.69 -9.30 15.59
CA LYS A 47 12.00 -9.42 14.92
C LYS A 47 12.94 -8.29 15.31
N LEU A 48 12.44 -7.05 15.34
CA LEU A 48 13.19 -5.85 15.73
C LEU A 48 13.64 -5.83 17.20
N LYS A 49 13.05 -6.66 18.08
CA LYS A 49 13.57 -6.88 19.43
C LYS A 49 14.95 -7.55 19.45
N ASN A 50 15.26 -8.36 18.44
CA ASN A 50 16.51 -9.13 18.39
C ASN A 50 17.68 -8.33 17.80
N PHE A 51 17.40 -7.15 17.24
CA PHE A 51 18.43 -6.26 16.72
C PHE A 51 18.82 -5.24 17.80
N ASN A 52 20.12 -5.01 17.97
CA ASN A 52 20.65 -4.00 18.90
C ASN A 52 20.59 -2.59 18.29
N LEU A 53 19.40 -2.19 17.84
CA LEU A 53 19.13 -0.90 17.23
C LEU A 53 18.48 -0.03 18.29
N LYS A 54 19.31 0.61 19.13
CA LYS A 54 18.85 1.43 20.26
C LYS A 54 18.07 2.68 19.82
N GLU A 55 18.24 3.11 18.58
CA GLU A 55 17.66 4.36 18.07
C GLU A 55 16.37 4.16 17.27
N LEU A 56 16.03 2.92 16.86
CA LEU A 56 14.83 2.69 16.05
C LEU A 56 13.54 2.93 16.84
N LYS A 57 12.68 3.77 16.27
CA LYS A 57 11.31 4.04 16.75
C LYS A 57 10.38 2.89 16.35
N LYS A 58 10.49 1.75 17.04
CA LYS A 58 9.71 0.52 16.77
C LYS A 58 8.19 0.75 16.72
N ASP A 59 7.68 1.64 17.55
CA ASP A 59 6.26 2.02 17.56
C ASP A 59 5.84 2.76 16.29
N LYS A 60 6.72 3.61 15.72
CA LYS A 60 6.50 4.26 14.43
C LYS A 60 6.41 3.21 13.32
N ILE A 61 7.36 2.28 13.24
CA ILE A 61 7.33 1.15 12.27
C ILE A 61 6.00 0.39 12.36
N SER A 62 5.56 0.04 13.57
CA SER A 62 4.28 -0.65 13.76
C SER A 62 3.09 0.19 13.29
N LYS A 63 3.05 1.49 13.58
CA LYS A 63 1.95 2.38 13.16
C LYS A 63 1.94 2.57 11.64
N LEU A 64 3.11 2.72 11.03
CA LEU A 64 3.31 2.77 9.59
C LEU A 64 2.74 1.53 8.91
N ILE A 65 3.12 0.33 9.35
CA ILE A 65 2.56 -0.93 8.83
C ILE A 65 1.03 -0.99 9.02
N LEU A 66 0.52 -0.60 10.19
CA LEU A 66 -0.92 -0.63 10.44
C LEU A 66 -1.71 0.35 9.54
N SER A 67 -1.07 1.42 9.09
CA SER A 67 -1.69 2.45 8.25
C SER A 67 -2.03 1.94 6.85
N THR A 68 -1.28 0.96 6.32
CA THR A 68 -1.49 0.38 4.99
C THR A 68 -2.80 -0.42 4.90
N LYS A 69 -3.31 -0.94 6.02
CA LYS A 69 -4.55 -1.74 6.07
C LYS A 69 -5.76 -1.07 5.44
N LYS A 70 -5.91 0.23 5.65
CA LYS A 70 -7.01 1.03 5.07
C LYS A 70 -6.48 2.14 4.17
N HIS A 71 -5.15 2.21 4.00
CA HIS A 71 -4.44 3.31 3.39
C HIS A 71 -4.91 4.65 3.95
N LYS A 72 -4.70 4.86 5.26
CA LYS A 72 -5.05 6.11 5.97
C LYS A 72 -3.91 6.53 6.87
N ILE A 73 -3.63 7.84 6.91
CA ILE A 73 -2.66 8.42 7.86
C ILE A 73 -3.10 8.12 9.29
N LEU A 74 -2.22 7.46 10.05
CA LEU A 74 -2.41 7.17 11.47
C LEU A 74 -1.42 7.95 12.34
N VAL A 75 -0.29 8.37 11.78
CA VAL A 75 0.72 9.17 12.48
C VAL A 75 0.58 10.63 12.03
N LYS A 76 -0.13 11.44 12.82
CA LYS A 76 -0.34 12.87 12.50
C LYS A 76 0.99 13.62 12.55
N GLY A 77 1.23 14.48 11.57
CA GLY A 77 2.45 15.29 11.46
C GLY A 77 3.66 14.53 10.94
N ASP A 78 3.52 13.25 10.60
CA ASP A 78 4.62 12.43 10.09
C ASP A 78 4.45 12.21 8.58
N LEU A 79 5.29 12.91 7.80
CA LEU A 79 5.30 12.82 6.33
C LEU A 79 5.66 11.42 5.84
N ASP A 80 6.44 10.66 6.61
CA ASP A 80 6.86 9.30 6.22
C ASP A 80 5.65 8.37 6.12
N ASN A 81 4.59 8.61 6.91
CA ASN A 81 3.33 7.88 6.76
C ASN A 81 2.68 8.18 5.40
N ALA A 82 2.69 9.43 4.96
CA ALA A 82 2.14 9.80 3.64
C ALA A 82 2.95 9.14 2.51
N TYR A 83 4.28 9.22 2.56
CA TYR A 83 5.15 8.57 1.59
C TYR A 83 4.97 7.05 1.54
N LEU A 84 4.88 6.37 2.68
CA LEU A 84 4.64 4.92 2.69
C LEU A 84 3.36 4.54 1.94
N LEU A 85 2.27 5.28 2.20
CA LEU A 85 0.98 5.01 1.57
C LEU A 85 1.01 5.31 0.07
N ASP A 86 1.67 6.40 -0.32
CA ASP A 86 1.84 6.76 -1.73
C ASP A 86 2.68 5.70 -2.47
N PHE A 87 3.73 5.19 -1.83
CA PHE A 87 4.56 4.13 -2.41
C PHE A 87 3.82 2.81 -2.56
N ASP A 88 2.93 2.48 -1.62
CA ASP A 88 2.11 1.27 -1.65
C ASP A 88 1.04 1.34 -2.76
N LEU A 89 0.48 2.54 -2.96
CA LEU A 89 -0.54 2.79 -3.98
C LEU A 89 0.02 3.17 -5.35
N ALA A 90 1.33 3.38 -5.49
CA ALA A 90 1.99 3.83 -6.72
C ALA A 90 1.69 2.95 -7.94
N ILE A 91 1.37 1.66 -7.75
CA ILE A 91 0.97 0.76 -8.84
C ILE A 91 -0.27 1.27 -9.57
N PHE A 92 -1.17 1.98 -8.90
CA PHE A 92 -2.37 2.51 -9.53
C PHE A 92 -2.05 3.57 -10.59
N GLY A 93 -1.03 4.41 -10.36
CA GLY A 93 -0.63 5.47 -11.28
C GLY A 93 0.37 5.08 -12.35
N GLN A 94 0.68 3.80 -12.51
CA GLN A 94 1.58 3.34 -13.59
C GLN A 94 0.88 3.34 -14.95
N ASP A 95 1.65 3.24 -16.03
CA ASP A 95 1.09 3.04 -17.37
C ASP A 95 0.16 1.82 -17.43
N TRP A 96 -0.81 1.88 -18.34
CA TRP A 96 -1.88 0.88 -18.42
C TRP A 96 -1.34 -0.55 -18.57
N GLU A 97 -0.29 -0.78 -19.34
CA GLU A 97 0.29 -2.11 -19.57
C GLU A 97 0.83 -2.72 -18.26
N VAL A 98 1.48 -1.89 -17.43
CA VAL A 98 2.00 -2.29 -16.12
C VAL A 98 0.84 -2.56 -15.17
N TYR A 99 -0.14 -1.66 -15.13
CA TYR A 99 -1.34 -1.81 -14.31
C TYR A 99 -2.13 -3.06 -14.70
N GLN A 100 -2.33 -3.31 -16.00
CA GLN A 100 -3.03 -4.47 -16.52
C GLN A 100 -2.32 -5.77 -16.11
N THR A 101 -0.99 -5.82 -16.21
CA THR A 101 -0.20 -6.96 -15.74
C THR A 101 -0.41 -7.20 -14.24
N TYR A 102 -0.48 -6.13 -13.44
CA TYR A 102 -0.82 -6.22 -12.02
C TYR A 102 -2.23 -6.81 -11.81
N THR A 103 -3.26 -6.33 -12.51
CA THR A 103 -4.63 -6.87 -12.37
C THR A 103 -4.74 -8.35 -12.75
N GLN A 104 -3.99 -8.79 -13.77
CA GLN A 104 -3.93 -10.20 -14.16
C GLN A 104 -3.28 -11.07 -13.08
N LYS A 105 -2.23 -10.58 -12.41
CA LYS A 105 -1.62 -11.27 -11.26
C LYS A 105 -2.62 -11.41 -10.11
N ILE A 106 -3.35 -10.35 -9.78
CA ILE A 106 -4.44 -10.39 -8.79
C ILE A 106 -5.50 -11.43 -9.22
N ARG A 107 -5.94 -11.43 -10.48
CA ARG A 107 -6.92 -12.42 -10.94
C ARG A 107 -6.43 -13.86 -10.80
N LYS A 108 -5.14 -14.12 -11.07
CA LYS A 108 -4.51 -15.45 -10.90
C LYS A 108 -4.42 -15.87 -9.44
N GLU A 109 -4.12 -14.94 -8.53
CA GLU A 109 -4.07 -15.21 -7.09
C GLU A 109 -5.45 -15.66 -6.57
N TYR A 110 -6.51 -15.00 -7.04
CA TYR A 110 -7.90 -15.31 -6.69
C TYR A 110 -8.55 -16.32 -7.65
N LYS A 111 -7.78 -17.14 -8.38
CA LYS A 111 -8.28 -18.13 -9.35
C LYS A 111 -9.28 -19.12 -8.76
N MET A 112 -9.16 -19.42 -7.47
CA MET A 112 -10.06 -20.33 -6.76
C MET A 112 -11.50 -19.80 -6.63
N PHE A 113 -11.70 -18.49 -6.82
CA PHE A 113 -13.02 -17.89 -6.80
C PHE A 113 -13.58 -17.77 -8.24
N PRO A 114 -14.82 -18.25 -8.47
CA PRO A 114 -15.49 -18.08 -9.75
C PRO A 114 -15.81 -16.60 -10.00
N ASN A 115 -15.98 -16.24 -11.28
CA ASN A 115 -16.14 -14.84 -11.69
C ASN A 115 -17.33 -14.13 -11.00
N PHE A 116 -18.44 -14.84 -10.75
CA PHE A 116 -19.62 -14.26 -10.09
C PHE A 116 -19.39 -13.87 -8.62
N LEU A 117 -18.38 -14.44 -7.95
CA LEU A 117 -17.96 -14.02 -6.60
C LEU A 117 -16.82 -12.99 -6.66
N TYR A 118 -15.85 -13.20 -7.56
CA TYR A 118 -14.68 -12.33 -7.67
C TYR A 118 -15.05 -10.92 -8.18
N ARG A 119 -15.82 -10.82 -9.27
CA ARG A 119 -16.10 -9.54 -9.93
C ARG A 119 -16.79 -8.54 -8.99
N PRO A 120 -17.89 -8.87 -8.27
CA PRO A 120 -18.52 -7.92 -7.36
C PRO A 120 -17.61 -7.48 -6.21
N ALA A 121 -16.82 -8.42 -5.66
CA ALA A 121 -15.87 -8.11 -4.60
C ALA A 121 -14.76 -7.17 -5.07
N ARG A 122 -14.21 -7.40 -6.26
CA ARG A 122 -13.18 -6.53 -6.87
C ARG A 122 -13.75 -5.16 -7.23
N LYS A 123 -14.94 -5.10 -7.85
CA LYS A 123 -15.65 -3.84 -8.12
C LYS A 123 -15.78 -2.99 -6.84
N LYS A 124 -16.16 -3.60 -5.72
CA LYS A 124 -16.28 -2.90 -4.43
C LYS A 124 -14.94 -2.31 -3.94
N VAL A 125 -13.83 -3.00 -4.16
CA VAL A 125 -12.49 -2.48 -3.82
C VAL A 125 -12.14 -1.28 -4.69
N LEU A 126 -12.33 -1.39 -6.01
CA LEU A 126 -12.05 -0.31 -6.97
C LEU A 126 -12.90 0.93 -6.69
N GLN A 127 -14.21 0.74 -6.49
CA GLN A 127 -15.13 1.83 -6.16
C GLN A 127 -14.72 2.52 -4.85
N GLY A 128 -14.34 1.75 -3.82
CA GLY A 128 -13.87 2.33 -2.56
C GLY A 128 -12.58 3.15 -2.65
N PHE A 129 -11.79 3.00 -3.72
CA PHE A 129 -10.70 3.92 -4.04
C PHE A 129 -11.19 5.13 -4.83
N LEU A 130 -12.01 4.92 -5.87
CA LEU A 130 -12.58 6.00 -6.69
C LEU A 130 -13.40 6.99 -5.88
N ASP A 131 -14.11 6.53 -4.84
CA ASP A 131 -14.93 7.34 -3.92
C ASP A 131 -14.10 8.26 -3.00
N ARG A 132 -12.77 8.10 -2.96
CA ARG A 132 -11.91 8.96 -2.15
C ARG A 132 -11.71 10.30 -2.85
N GLU A 133 -11.67 11.39 -2.08
CA GLU A 133 -11.32 12.72 -2.59
C GLU A 133 -9.90 12.75 -3.20
N LYS A 134 -8.96 12.02 -2.58
CA LYS A 134 -7.60 11.84 -3.06
C LYS A 134 -7.12 10.40 -2.84
N LEU A 135 -6.36 9.88 -3.80
CA LEU A 135 -5.70 8.58 -3.70
C LEU A 135 -4.34 8.72 -3.03
N TYR A 136 -3.60 9.77 -3.39
CA TYR A 136 -2.26 10.06 -2.87
C TYR A 136 -2.29 11.18 -1.82
N PHE A 137 -1.34 11.13 -0.89
CA PHE A 137 -1.29 11.97 0.30
C PHE A 137 -0.32 13.14 0.15
N THR A 138 0.84 12.92 -0.49
CA THR A 138 1.82 13.96 -0.77
C THR A 138 1.50 14.67 -2.09
N GLU A 139 1.87 15.96 -2.16
CA GLU A 139 1.63 16.77 -3.38
C GLU A 139 2.41 16.22 -4.58
N LYS A 140 3.64 15.73 -4.36
CA LYS A 140 4.47 15.10 -5.39
C LYS A 140 3.73 13.92 -6.06
N TYR A 141 3.26 12.95 -5.28
CA TYR A 141 2.63 11.74 -5.83
C TYR A 141 1.20 11.99 -6.32
N LYS A 142 0.49 12.96 -5.75
CA LYS A 142 -0.79 13.42 -6.31
C LYS A 142 -0.59 13.94 -7.74
N ASN A 143 0.37 14.84 -7.95
CA ASN A 143 0.62 15.41 -9.27
C ASN A 143 1.18 14.40 -10.27
N LEU A 144 1.95 13.42 -9.80
CA LEU A 144 2.49 12.37 -10.67
C LEU A 144 1.44 11.33 -11.08
N PHE A 145 0.54 10.93 -10.17
CA PHE A 145 -0.19 9.68 -10.33
C PHE A 145 -1.71 9.76 -10.16
N GLU A 146 -2.28 10.83 -9.60
CA GLU A 146 -3.71 10.87 -9.24
C GLU A 146 -4.62 10.68 -10.47
N GLU A 147 -4.35 11.39 -11.56
CA GLU A 147 -5.13 11.32 -12.80
C GLU A 147 -5.03 9.92 -13.41
N GLN A 148 -3.81 9.45 -13.71
CA GLN A 148 -3.58 8.12 -14.28
C GLN A 148 -4.16 6.99 -13.43
N ALA A 149 -4.07 7.11 -12.10
CA ALA A 149 -4.63 6.13 -11.18
C ALA A 149 -6.15 6.03 -11.28
N ARG A 150 -6.84 7.17 -11.37
CA ARG A 150 -8.30 7.19 -11.53
C ARG A 150 -8.71 6.58 -12.87
N GLU A 151 -8.00 6.91 -13.95
CA GLU A 151 -8.24 6.30 -15.26
C GLU A 151 -8.06 4.78 -15.23
N ASN A 152 -6.98 4.29 -14.64
CA ASN A 152 -6.69 2.86 -14.52
C ASN A 152 -7.74 2.11 -13.71
N LEU A 153 -8.11 2.66 -12.54
CA LEU A 153 -9.15 2.09 -11.68
C LEU A 153 -10.51 2.05 -12.40
N GLN A 154 -10.87 3.13 -13.10
CA GLN A 154 -12.11 3.21 -13.86
C GLN A 154 -12.12 2.24 -15.05
N ARG A 155 -10.99 2.14 -15.77
CA ARG A 155 -10.83 1.21 -16.89
C ARG A 155 -10.93 -0.23 -16.42
N GLU A 156 -10.31 -0.61 -15.29
CA GLU A 156 -10.47 -1.94 -14.69
C GLU A 156 -11.92 -2.20 -14.29
N LEU A 157 -12.59 -1.22 -13.67
CA LEU A 157 -13.98 -1.35 -13.24
C LEU A 157 -14.90 -1.70 -14.42
N ASN A 158 -14.67 -1.07 -15.57
CA ASN A 158 -15.42 -1.29 -16.81
C ASN A 158 -15.20 -2.68 -17.42
N LEU A 159 -14.06 -3.34 -17.17
CA LEU A 159 -13.79 -4.71 -17.64
C LEU A 159 -14.66 -5.78 -16.95
N TYR A 160 -15.30 -5.43 -15.83
CA TYR A 160 -16.16 -6.34 -15.07
C TYR A 160 -17.66 -6.11 -15.30
N ASN A 161 -18.01 -5.22 -16.24
CA ASN A 161 -19.40 -5.02 -16.69
C ASN A 161 -19.89 -6.20 -17.52
#